data_AF-A0A150XF87-F1
#
_entry.id   AF-A0A150XF87-F1
#
_cell.length_a   1.000
_cell.length_b   1.000
_cell.length_c   1.000
_cell.angle_alpha   90.00
_cell.angle_beta   90.00
_cell.angle_gamma   90.00
#
_symmetry.space_group_name_H-M   'P 1'
#
loop_
_entity.id
_entity.type
_entity.pdbx_description
1 polymer ?
#
loop_
_entity_poly.entity_id
_entity_poly.type
_entity_poly.pdbx_seq_one_letter_code
_entity_poly.pdbx_strand_id
1 'polypeptide(L)' 'MKDEKNTGSSRRPRGRGIGTGIAIGVGIGVAMDNLAIGVGVGIAMGFGFEFINRQKNKD' A
#
# COMPACT_ATOMS: atom_id res chain seq x y z
N MET A 1 11.39 -21.45 -31.49
CA MET A 1 11.83 -21.18 -30.11
C MET A 1 10.61 -20.83 -29.28
N LYS A 2 10.51 -21.35 -28.04
CA LYS A 2 9.38 -21.07 -27.15
C LYS A 2 9.63 -19.72 -26.47
N ASP A 3 8.71 -18.78 -26.67
CA ASP A 3 8.61 -17.56 -25.87
C ASP A 3 8.26 -17.96 -24.44
N GLU A 4 9.29 -18.14 -23.62
CA GLU A 4 9.17 -18.28 -22.18
C GLU A 4 8.79 -16.92 -21.62
N LYS A 5 7.49 -16.62 -21.72
CA LYS A 5 6.83 -15.52 -21.04
C LYS A 5 6.96 -15.80 -19.55
N ASN A 6 8.06 -15.31 -19.00
CA ASN A 6 8.43 -15.38 -17.59
C ASN A 6 7.19 -15.01 -16.77
N THR A 7 6.52 -16.04 -16.25
CA THR A 7 5.45 -15.91 -15.27
C THR A 7 6.14 -15.50 -13.98
N GLY A 8 6.53 -14.22 -13.95
CA GLY A 8 7.07 -13.58 -12.77
C GLY A 8 6.08 -13.83 -11.66
N SER A 9 6.44 -14.73 -10.76
CA SER A 9 5.73 -15.03 -9.53
C SER A 9 5.22 -13.71 -9.00
N SER A 10 3.90 -13.52 -9.02
CA SER A 10 3.22 -12.31 -8.59
C SER A 10 3.25 -12.25 -7.06
N ARG A 11 4.47 -12.25 -6.50
CA ARG A 11 4.76 -11.78 -5.16
C ARG A 11 4.35 -10.30 -5.17
N ARG A 12 3.12 -10.04 -4.73
CA ARG A 12 2.72 -8.69 -4.32
C ARG A 12 3.83 -8.22 -3.36
N PRO A 13 4.57 -7.15 -3.69
CA PRO A 13 5.54 -6.56 -2.78
C PRO A 13 4.83 -6.34 -1.45
N ARG A 14 5.33 -7.00 -0.41
CA ARG A 14 4.88 -6.76 0.95
C ARG A 14 5.21 -5.30 1.27
N GLY A 15 4.23 -4.53 1.74
CA GLY A 15 4.38 -3.09 1.97
C GLY A 15 3.79 -2.18 0.89
N ARG A 16 3.17 -2.71 -0.16
CA ARG A 16 2.48 -1.88 -1.17
C ARG A 16 1.32 -1.08 -0.54
N GLY A 17 0.65 -1.63 0.48
CA GLY A 17 -0.41 -0.95 1.24
C GLY A 17 0.12 0.27 2.00
N ILE A 18 1.24 0.11 2.70
CA ILE A 18 1.88 1.17 3.49
C ILE A 18 2.36 2.31 2.58
N GLY A 19 3.06 1.99 1.47
CA GLY A 19 3.53 3.02 0.53
C GLY A 19 2.40 3.84 -0.08
N THR A 20 1.28 3.18 -0.42
CA THR A 20 0.08 3.85 -0.94
C THR A 20 -0.56 4.74 0.13
N GLY A 21 -0.68 4.23 1.36
CA GLY A 21 -1.22 4.99 2.49
C GLY A 21 -0.43 6.25 2.79
N ILE A 22 0.91 6.17 2.80
CA ILE A 22 1.79 7.32 3.02
C ILE A 22 1.64 8.35 1.90
N ALA A 23 1.63 7.93 0.63
CA ALA A 23 1.49 8.86 -0.49
C ALA A 23 0.19 9.66 -0.44
N ILE A 24 -0.93 8.99 -0.13
CA ILE A 24 -2.24 9.62 0.03
C ILE A 24 -2.25 10.52 1.28
N GLY A 25 -1.77 10.02 2.41
CA GLY A 25 -1.76 10.74 3.68
C GLY A 25 -0.91 12.01 3.63
N VAL A 26 0.26 11.96 2.99
CA VAL A 26 1.11 13.14 2.78
C VAL A 26 0.41 14.16 1.87
N GLY A 27 -0.22 13.72 0.77
CA GLY A 27 -0.96 14.62 -0.12
C GLY A 27 -2.11 15.35 0.60
N ILE A 28 -2.89 14.62 1.42
CA ILE A 28 -3.95 15.19 2.25
C ILE A 28 -3.38 16.11 3.33
N GLY A 29 -2.30 15.68 4.01
CA GLY A 29 -1.66 16.46 5.06
C GLY A 29 -1.10 17.80 4.56
N VAL A 30 -0.51 17.81 3.37
CA VAL A 30 -0.07 19.05 2.70
C VAL A 30 -1.26 19.93 2.32
N ALA A 31 -2.35 19.36 1.79
CA ALA A 31 -3.55 20.11 1.43
C ALA A 31 -4.26 20.74 2.65
N MET A 32 -4.15 20.10 3.81
CA MET A 32 -4.73 20.57 5.08
C MET A 32 -3.75 21.41 5.91
N ASP A 33 -2.54 21.67 5.41
CA ASP A 33 -1.44 22.31 6.14
C ASP A 33 -1.15 21.64 7.51
N ASN A 34 -1.44 20.34 7.61
CA ASN A 34 -1.28 19.53 8.80
C ASN A 34 -0.73 18.14 8.43
N LEU A 35 0.60 18.10 8.27
CA LEU A 35 1.31 16.89 7.91
C LEU A 35 1.21 15.80 8.98
N ALA A 36 1.10 16.18 10.26
CA ALA A 36 0.99 15.22 11.36
C ALA A 36 -0.30 14.38 11.24
N ILE A 37 -1.43 15.04 10.97
CA ILE A 37 -2.71 14.35 10.74
C ILE A 37 -2.63 13.53 9.45
N GLY A 38 -2.12 14.11 8.36
CA GLY A 38 -2.04 13.43 7.07
C GLY A 38 -1.21 12.15 7.13
N VAL A 39 -0.02 12.20 7.73
CA VAL A 39 0.84 11.02 7.90
C VAL A 39 0.22 10.01 8.85
N GLY A 40 -0.39 10.44 9.96
CA GLY A 40 -1.07 9.53 10.89
C GLY A 40 -2.21 8.76 10.24
N VAL A 41 -3.07 9.45 9.48
CA VAL A 41 -4.17 8.84 8.71
C VAL A 41 -3.64 7.95 7.59
N GLY A 42 -2.62 8.40 6.86
CA GLY A 42 -2.00 7.64 5.78
C GLY A 42 -1.40 6.31 6.25
N ILE A 43 -0.70 6.33 7.39
CA ILE A 43 -0.16 5.12 8.02
C ILE A 43 -1.32 4.19 8.43
N ALA A 44 -2.35 4.71 9.11
CA ALA A 44 -3.51 3.92 9.52
C ALA A 44 -4.22 3.23 8.34
N MET A 45 -4.45 3.97 7.23
CA MET A 45 -5.02 3.39 6.00
C MET A 45 -4.10 2.34 5.38
N GLY A 46 -2.79 2.62 5.30
CA GLY A 46 -1.82 1.70 4.71
C GLY A 46 -1.72 0.36 5.46
N PHE A 47 -1.74 0.41 6.80
CA PHE A 47 -1.83 -0.79 7.64
C PHE A 47 -3.17 -1.52 7.50
N GLY A 48 -4.29 -0.79 7.41
CA GLY A 48 -5.62 -1.36 7.17
C GLY A 48 -5.67 -2.15 5.87
N PHE A 49 -5.15 -1.58 4.77
CA PHE A 49 -5.09 -2.28 3.48
C PHE A 49 -4.19 -3.52 3.52
N GLU A 50 -3.05 -3.44 4.19
CA GLU A 50 -2.15 -4.59 4.34
C GLU A 50 -2.83 -5.71 5.17
N PHE A 51 -3.59 -5.36 6.22
CA PHE A 51 -4.33 -6.31 7.05
C PHE A 51 -5.46 -7.01 6.27
N ILE A 52 -6.28 -6.25 5.53
CA ILE A 52 -7.36 -6.79 4.70
C ILE A 52 -6.79 -7.69 3.59
N ASN A 53 -5.71 -7.26 2.94
CA ASN A 53 -5.08 -8.04 1.88
C ASN A 53 -4.41 -9.32 2.42
N ARG A 54 -4.01 -9.33 3.69
CA ARG A 54 -3.44 -10.51 4.35
C ARG A 54 -4.50 -11.52 4.80
N GLN A 55 -5.73 -11.08 5.10
CA GLN A 55 -6.85 -12.00 5.33
C GLN A 55 -7.26 -12.72 4.04
N LYS A 56 -7.37 -12.01 2.91
CA LYS A 56 -7.76 -12.63 1.62
C LYS A 56 -6.79 -13.68 1.08
N ASN A 57 -5.55 -13.74 1.56
CA ASN A 57 -4.55 -14.70 1.13
C ASN A 57 -4.44 -15.91 2.08
N LYS A 58 -5.34 -16.03 3.07
CA LYS A 58 -5.39 -17.16 4.00
C LYS A 58 -6.51 -18.17 3.71
N ASP A 59 -7.34 -17.91 2.70
CA ASP A 59 -8.31 -18.87 2.15
C ASP A 59 -7.74 -19.61 0.94
#